data_AF-A0A1V2PLZ6-F1
#
_entry.id   AF-A0A1V2PLZ6-F1
#
_cell.length_a   1.000
_cell.length_b   1.000
_cell.length_c   1.000
_cell.angle_alpha   90.00
_cell.angle_beta   90.00
_cell.angle_gamma   90.00
#
_symmetry.space_group_name_H-M   'P 1'
#
loop_
_entity.id
_entity.type
_entity.pdbx_description
1 polymer ?
#
loop_
_entity_poly.entity_id
_entity_poly.type
_entity_poly.pdbx_seq_one_letter_code
_entity_poly.pdbx_strand_id
1 'polypeptide(L)'
;MMQAAGHLANTQSEANKCKQTVLDANAALMVTWTGAASIAYNKSIDRWVEDCNFIMHKLGEMIEVMNGNRKIITAGEQSNTETASNIPVGPGLAGL
;
A
#
# COMPACT_ATOMS: atom_id res chain seq x y z
N MET A 1 4.35 -3.82 -11.63
CA MET A 1 3.74 -2.82 -10.71
C MET A 1 2.30 -3.14 -10.29
N MET A 2 1.40 -3.60 -11.18
CA MET A 2 0.02 -3.97 -10.80
C MET A 2 -0.06 -5.06 -9.72
N GLN A 3 0.67 -6.15 -9.89
CA GLN A 3 0.71 -7.22 -8.88
C GLN A 3 1.25 -6.70 -7.54
N ALA A 4 2.34 -5.92 -7.55
CA ALA A 4 2.90 -5.35 -6.33
C ALA A 4 1.93 -4.41 -5.58
N ALA A 5 1.23 -3.52 -6.28
CA ALA A 5 0.22 -2.66 -5.69
C ALA A 5 -0.96 -3.47 -5.12
N GLY A 6 -1.40 -4.52 -5.83
CA GLY A 6 -2.44 -5.43 -5.34
C GLY A 6 -2.00 -6.22 -4.10
N HIS A 7 -0.77 -6.74 -4.09
CA HIS A 7 -0.20 -7.41 -2.91
C HIS A 7 -0.14 -6.48 -1.70
N LEU A 8 0.28 -5.23 -1.88
CA LEU A 8 0.34 -4.26 -0.78
C LEU A 8 -1.05 -3.87 -0.26
N ALA A 9 -2.03 -3.72 -1.15
CA ALA A 9 -3.42 -3.47 -0.74
C ALA A 9 -3.98 -4.64 0.08
N ASN A 10 -3.71 -5.87 -0.33
CA ASN A 10 -4.09 -7.06 0.44
C ASN A 10 -3.40 -7.11 1.79
N THR A 11 -2.09 -6.87 1.84
CA THR A 11 -1.32 -6.82 3.10
C THR A 11 -1.86 -5.74 4.04
N GLN A 12 -2.21 -4.55 3.52
CA GLN A 12 -2.80 -3.47 4.32
C GLN A 12 -4.19 -3.86 4.88
N SER A 13 -5.00 -4.59 4.10
CA SER A 13 -6.29 -5.11 4.55
C SER A 13 -6.13 -6.15 5.66
N GLU A 14 -5.23 -7.12 5.48
CA GLU A 14 -4.96 -8.16 6.48
C GLU A 14 -4.35 -7.58 7.77
N ALA A 15 -3.44 -6.60 7.65
CA ALA A 15 -2.89 -5.89 8.80
C ALA A 15 -3.98 -5.16 9.61
N ASN A 16 -4.94 -4.53 8.94
CA ASN A 16 -6.09 -3.90 9.61
C ASN A 16 -6.96 -4.92 10.34
N LYS A 17 -7.23 -6.08 9.72
CA LYS A 17 -8.00 -7.15 10.37
C LYS A 17 -7.28 -7.68 11.61
N CYS A 18 -5.99 -7.98 11.51
CA CYS A 18 -5.17 -8.40 12.65
C CYS A 18 -5.18 -7.37 13.78
N LYS A 19 -5.00 -6.08 13.44
CA LYS A 19 -5.10 -4.99 14.42
C LYS A 19 -6.43 -5.03 15.16
N GLN A 20 -7.54 -5.15 14.42
CA GLN A 20 -8.87 -5.17 15.01
C GLN A 20 -9.08 -6.38 15.93
N THR A 21 -8.65 -7.58 15.51
CA THR A 21 -8.73 -8.79 16.33
C THR A 21 -8.01 -8.64 17.67
N VAL A 22 -6.82 -8.03 17.68
CA VAL A 22 -6.07 -7.78 18.93
C VAL A 22 -6.79 -6.75 19.80
N LEU A 23 -7.35 -5.69 19.22
CA LEU A 23 -8.12 -4.69 19.95
C LEU A 23 -9.37 -5.29 20.60
N ASP A 24 -10.09 -6.15 19.89
CA ASP A 24 -11.28 -6.83 20.41
C ASP A 24 -10.91 -7.77 21.58
N ALA A 25 -9.81 -8.52 21.44
CA ALA A 25 -9.28 -9.36 22.51
C ALA A 25 -8.80 -8.54 23.72
N ASN A 26 -8.13 -7.40 23.49
CA ASN A 26 -7.72 -6.49 24.54
C ASN A 26 -8.93 -5.92 25.30
N ALA A 27 -9.97 -5.49 24.56
CA ALA A 27 -11.19 -4.98 25.18
C ALA A 27 -11.82 -6.01 26.12
N ALA A 28 -11.91 -7.28 25.70
CA ALA A 28 -12.41 -8.37 26.54
C ALA A 28 -11.55 -8.59 27.79
N LEU A 29 -10.21 -8.57 27.65
CA LEU A 29 -9.28 -8.73 28.76
C LEU A 29 -9.41 -7.61 29.81
N MET A 30 -9.53 -6.37 29.33
CA MET A 30 -9.58 -5.17 30.17
C MET A 30 -10.87 -5.02 30.98
N VAL A 31 -11.95 -5.76 30.63
CA VAL A 31 -13.19 -5.80 31.43
C VAL A 31 -12.94 -6.35 32.83
N THR A 32 -12.06 -7.35 32.95
CA THR A 32 -11.80 -8.04 34.22
C THR A 32 -10.43 -7.71 34.81
N TRP A 33 -9.48 -7.26 33.99
CA TRP A 33 -8.13 -6.98 34.43
C TRP A 33 -7.95 -5.52 34.86
N THR A 34 -7.95 -5.29 36.17
CA THR A 34 -7.80 -3.97 36.77
C THR A 34 -6.47 -3.81 37.53
N GLY A 35 -6.08 -2.57 37.80
CA GLY A 35 -4.88 -2.23 38.58
C GLY A 35 -3.73 -1.65 37.75
N ALA A 36 -2.61 -1.36 38.41
CA ALA A 36 -1.48 -0.67 37.81
C ALA A 36 -0.86 -1.43 36.61
N ALA A 37 -0.85 -2.76 36.67
CA ALA A 37 -0.34 -3.60 35.59
C ALA A 37 -1.19 -3.49 34.33
N SER A 38 -2.52 -3.48 34.44
CA SER A 38 -3.40 -3.36 33.28
C SER A 38 -3.35 -1.96 32.66
N ILE A 39 -3.16 -0.92 33.48
CA ILE A 39 -2.91 0.44 32.98
C ILE A 39 -1.60 0.51 32.18
N ALA A 40 -0.51 -0.08 32.69
CA ALA A 40 0.77 -0.09 31.99
C ALA A 40 0.69 -0.88 30.68
N TYR A 41 0.04 -2.04 30.71
CA TYR A 41 -0.22 -2.84 29.51
C TYR A 41 -1.06 -2.09 28.48
N ASN A 42 -2.13 -1.41 28.90
CA ASN A 42 -2.99 -0.69 27.96
C ASN A 42 -2.23 0.46 27.25
N LYS A 43 -1.30 1.14 27.95
CA LYS A 43 -0.39 2.10 27.30
C LYS A 43 0.51 1.45 26.25
N SER A 44 0.98 0.22 26.50
CA SER A 44 1.75 -0.53 25.51
C SER A 44 0.90 -0.93 24.31
N ILE A 45 -0.38 -1.28 24.52
CA ILE A 45 -1.34 -1.52 23.44
C ILE A 45 -1.57 -0.24 22.63
N ASP A 46 -1.78 0.90 23.27
CA ASP A 46 -1.97 2.18 22.57
C ASP A 46 -0.76 2.50 21.67
N ARG A 47 0.46 2.32 22.19
CA ARG A 47 1.68 2.52 21.41
C ARG A 47 1.81 1.53 20.24
N TRP A 48 1.44 0.27 20.46
CA TRP A 48 1.42 -0.73 19.41
C TRP A 48 0.40 -0.39 18.31
N VAL A 49 -0.77 0.14 18.68
CA VAL A 49 -1.79 0.60 17.71
C VAL A 49 -1.27 1.76 16.88
N GLU A 50 -0.59 2.73 17.49
CA GLU A 50 0.07 3.83 16.78
C GLU A 50 1.07 3.31 15.75
N ASP A 51 1.93 2.37 16.14
CA ASP A 51 2.92 1.78 15.24
C ASP A 51 2.25 1.00 14.10
N CYS A 52 1.16 0.28 14.36
CA CYS A 52 0.37 -0.38 13.31
C CYS A 52 -0.20 0.64 12.32
N ASN A 53 -0.78 1.74 12.82
CA ASN A 53 -1.34 2.79 11.98
C ASN A 53 -0.26 3.45 11.13
N PHE A 54 0.93 3.67 11.68
CA PHE A 54 2.08 4.18 10.93
C PHE A 54 2.49 3.23 9.78
N ILE A 55 2.61 1.93 10.06
CA ILE A 55 2.94 0.93 9.03
C ILE A 55 1.89 0.93 7.91
N MET A 56 0.61 0.93 8.27
CA MET A 56 -0.48 0.93 7.29
C MET A 56 -0.53 2.22 6.46
N HIS A 57 -0.20 3.37 7.07
CA HIS A 57 -0.06 4.62 6.35
C HIS A 57 1.07 4.55 5.32
N LYS A 58 2.25 4.01 5.70
CA LYS A 58 3.37 3.82 4.77
C LYS A 58 3.06 2.84 3.64
N LEU A 59 2.32 1.76 3.92
CA LEU A 59 1.83 0.87 2.87
C LEU A 59 0.89 1.61 1.89
N GLY A 60 0.04 2.51 2.40
CA GLY A 60 -0.82 3.37 1.58
C GLY A 60 -0.03 4.30 0.65
N GLU A 61 0.95 5.02 1.20
CA GLU A 61 1.85 5.89 0.43
C GLU A 61 2.56 5.10 -0.70
N MET A 62 3.03 3.88 -0.42
CA MET A 62 3.67 3.03 -1.43
C MET A 62 2.72 2.65 -2.57
N ILE A 63 1.47 2.31 -2.25
CA ILE A 63 0.43 1.99 -3.24
C ILE A 63 0.17 3.20 -4.14
N GLU A 64 0.07 4.40 -3.56
CA GLU A 64 -0.11 5.65 -4.30
C GLU A 64 1.05 5.92 -5.26
N VAL A 65 2.29 5.79 -4.79
CA VAL A 65 3.49 5.96 -5.63
C VAL A 65 3.49 4.96 -6.79
N MET A 66 3.16 3.70 -6.53
CA MET A 66 3.09 2.67 -7.59
C MET A 66 1.99 2.95 -8.62
N ASN A 67 0.85 3.48 -8.19
CA ASN A 67 -0.23 3.86 -9.09
C ASN A 67 0.12 5.13 -9.89
N GLY A 68 0.77 6.11 -9.25
CA GLY A 68 1.27 7.32 -9.91
C GLY A 68 2.33 7.00 -10.97
N ASN A 69 3.34 6.20 -10.63
CA ASN A 69 4.38 5.76 -11.57
C ASN A 69 3.78 5.02 -12.77
N ARG A 70 2.76 4.19 -12.55
CA ARG A 70 2.05 3.52 -13.65
C ARG A 70 1.41 4.53 -14.59
N LYS A 71 0.67 5.52 -14.07
CA LYS A 71 -0.01 6.53 -14.89
C LYS A 71 0.98 7.30 -15.77
N ILE A 72 2.15 7.62 -15.22
CA ILE A 72 3.24 8.29 -15.95
C ILE A 72 3.80 7.38 -17.06
N ILE A 73 4.09 6.11 -16.75
CA ILE A 73 4.62 5.15 -17.73
C ILE A 73 3.63 4.95 -18.88
N THR A 74 2.36 4.69 -18.59
CA THR A 74 1.34 4.47 -19.63
C THR A 74 1.15 5.70 -20.51
N ALA A 75 1.15 6.90 -19.94
CA ALA A 75 1.09 8.14 -20.73
C ALA A 75 2.32 8.31 -21.63
N GLY A 76 3.51 8.00 -21.12
CA GLY A 76 4.75 8.01 -21.89
C GLY A 76 4.76 6.98 -23.03
N GLU A 77 4.29 5.76 -22.78
CA GLU A 77 4.16 4.71 -23.79
C GLU A 77 3.16 5.10 -24.89
N GLN A 78 2.04 5.70 -24.53
CA GLN A 78 1.05 6.17 -25.50
C GLN A 78 1.60 7.31 -26.36
N SER A 79 2.24 8.30 -25.74
CA SER A 79 2.94 9.41 -26.44
C SER A 79 4.06 8.90 -27.37
N ASN A 80 4.85 7.93 -26.90
CA ASN A 80 5.92 7.33 -27.71
C ASN A 80 5.36 6.51 -28.86
N THR A 81 4.25 5.78 -28.65
CA THR A 81 3.58 5.01 -29.70
C THR A 81 2.99 5.93 -30.76
N GLU A 82 2.35 7.03 -30.38
CA GLU A 82 1.85 8.05 -31.30
C GLU A 82 3.00 8.65 -32.11
N THR A 83 4.10 9.03 -31.46
CA THR A 83 5.30 9.55 -32.13
C THR A 83 5.89 8.52 -33.10
N ALA A 84 6.05 7.26 -32.67
CA ALA A 84 6.58 6.18 -33.49
C ALA A 84 5.65 5.84 -34.67
N SER A 85 4.33 5.91 -34.49
CA SER A 85 3.34 5.67 -35.55
C SER A 85 3.35 6.75 -36.64
N ASN A 86 3.84 7.95 -36.32
CA ASN A 86 4.05 9.03 -37.26
C ASN A 86 5.42 8.97 -37.97
N ILE A 87 6.30 8.02 -37.59
CA ILE A 87 7.54 7.75 -38.34
C ILE A 87 7.14 7.01 -39.63
N PRO A 88 7.48 7.54 -40.82
CA PRO A 88 7.11 6.90 -42.09
C PRO A 88 7.71 5.49 -42.19
N VAL A 89 6.88 4.47 -42.07
CA VAL A 89 7.24 3.07 -42.39
C VAL A 89 6.94 2.82 -43.86
N GLY A 90 7.91 3.13 -44.72
CA GLY A 90 7.81 2.97 -46.17
C GLY A 90 8.97 2.18 -46.78
N PRO A 91 8.80 1.61 -47.99
CA PRO A 91 9.75 0.65 -48.58
C PRO A 91 11.17 1.17 -48.84
N GLY A 92 11.40 2.48 -48.65
CA GLY A 92 12.68 3.17 -48.92
C GLY A 92 13.61 3.35 -47.72
N LEU A 93 13.23 2.91 -46.51
CA LEU A 93 14.15 2.78 -45.37
C LEU A 93 14.75 1.36 -45.24
N ALA A 94 14.42 0.46 -46.18
CA ALA A 94 15.04 -0.85 -46.34
C ALA A 94 16.27 -0.81 -47.29
N GLY A 95 16.83 0.38 -47.55
CA GLY A 95 17.82 0.63 -48.61
C GLY A 95 19.02 1.52 -48.24
N LEU A 96 19.29 1.71 -46.95
CA LEU A 96 20.65 1.95 -46.42
C LEU A 96 21.10 0.68 -45.72
#